data_AF-A0A1X1DDF9-F1
#
_entry.id   AF-A0A1X1DDF9-F1
#
_cell.length_a   1.000
_cell.length_b   1.000
_cell.length_c   1.000
_cell.angle_alpha   90.00
_cell.angle_beta   90.00
_cell.angle_gamma   90.00
#
_symmetry.space_group_name_H-M   'P 1'
#
loop_
_entity.id
_entity.type
_entity.pdbx_description
1 polymer ?
#
loop_
_entity_poly.entity_id
_entity_poly.type
_entity_poly.pdbx_seq_one_letter_code
_entity_poly.pdbx_strand_id
1 'polypeptide(L)'
;MTRPNWFQVSTEGAKALGALHHYATTGTNLPDQLVHLVFLRASQINGCAHCIDIHTRDLIKSGMSVDKIVLIPVWEEAAYLFSEREKAALAWTEEVTRVSETHASDEAYAAALSVFGEKELVELTIVIATMNALNRMGISFRMKPLAKA
;
A
#
# COMPACT_ATOMS: atom_id res chain seq x y z
N MET A 1 7.02 -26.44 -10.22
CA MET A 1 5.87 -26.55 -9.28
C MET A 1 4.93 -25.39 -9.55
N THR A 2 3.65 -25.65 -9.81
CA THR A 2 2.61 -24.62 -9.99
C THR A 2 1.98 -24.32 -8.64
N ARG A 3 1.97 -23.05 -8.21
CA ARG A 3 1.31 -22.64 -6.96
C ARG A 3 -0.21 -22.47 -7.21
N PRO A 4 -1.07 -22.83 -6.25
CA PRO A 4 -2.51 -22.82 -6.47
C PRO A 4 -3.07 -21.41 -6.64
N ASN A 5 -4.18 -21.31 -7.36
CA ASN A 5 -4.99 -20.10 -7.41
C ASN A 5 -5.77 -19.96 -6.09
N TRP A 6 -5.26 -19.17 -5.15
CA TRP A 6 -5.84 -19.01 -3.82
C TRP A 6 -7.28 -18.47 -3.83
N PHE A 7 -7.66 -17.70 -4.86
CA PHE A 7 -9.04 -17.22 -5.03
C PHE A 7 -10.04 -18.36 -5.26
N GLN A 8 -9.60 -19.43 -5.93
CA GLN A 8 -10.43 -20.57 -6.26
C GLN A 8 -10.38 -21.66 -5.18
N VAL A 9 -9.21 -21.82 -4.55
CA VAL A 9 -9.04 -22.86 -3.50
C VAL A 9 -9.71 -22.47 -2.19
N SER A 10 -9.71 -21.18 -1.82
CA SER A 10 -10.39 -20.69 -0.61
C SER A 10 -11.26 -19.48 -0.94
N THR A 11 -12.46 -19.75 -1.46
CA THR A 11 -13.40 -18.72 -1.90
C THR A 11 -13.85 -17.81 -0.75
N GLU A 12 -14.14 -18.37 0.43
CA GLU A 12 -14.51 -17.58 1.60
C GLU A 12 -13.33 -16.75 2.14
N GLY A 13 -12.12 -17.30 2.12
CA GLY A 13 -10.91 -16.53 2.45
C GLY A 13 -10.65 -15.40 1.47
N ALA A 14 -10.91 -15.62 0.18
CA ALA A 14 -10.82 -14.59 -0.84
C ALA A 14 -11.86 -13.49 -0.68
N LYS A 15 -13.10 -13.83 -0.30
CA LYS A 15 -14.13 -12.85 0.04
C LYS A 15 -13.73 -12.00 1.25
N ALA A 16 -13.13 -12.60 2.28
CA ALA A 16 -12.67 -11.87 3.46
C ALA A 16 -11.58 -10.84 3.12
N LEU A 17 -10.57 -11.22 2.35
CA LEU A 17 -9.54 -10.29 1.86
C LEU A 17 -10.13 -9.23 0.91
N GLY A 18 -11.09 -9.62 0.07
CA GLY A 18 -11.82 -8.71 -0.80
C GLY A 18 -12.62 -7.65 -0.01
N ALA A 19 -13.22 -8.03 1.12
CA ALA A 19 -13.94 -7.09 1.99
C ALA A 19 -12.99 -6.08 2.64
N LEU A 20 -11.81 -6.51 3.10
CA LEU A 20 -10.77 -5.59 3.58
C LEU A 20 -10.33 -4.62 2.49
N HIS A 21 -10.05 -5.12 1.28
CA HIS A 21 -9.71 -4.27 0.14
C HIS A 21 -10.83 -3.28 -0.18
N HIS A 22 -12.08 -3.72 -0.22
CA HIS A 22 -13.23 -2.85 -0.49
C HIS A 22 -13.33 -1.73 0.56
N TYR A 23 -13.24 -2.06 1.85
CA TYR A 23 -13.22 -1.05 2.90
C TYR A 23 -12.05 -0.07 2.73
N ALA A 24 -10.84 -0.57 2.46
CA ALA A 24 -9.66 0.28 2.27
C ALA A 24 -9.82 1.28 1.12
N THR A 25 -10.45 0.89 0.01
CA THR A 25 -10.58 1.75 -1.18
C THR A 25 -11.86 2.58 -1.23
N THR A 26 -12.93 2.22 -0.52
CA THR A 26 -14.21 2.94 -0.62
C THR A 26 -14.85 3.30 0.72
N GLY A 27 -14.36 2.75 1.82
CA GLY A 27 -14.93 2.93 3.16
C GLY A 27 -14.16 3.90 4.06
N THR A 28 -13.02 4.42 3.60
CA THR A 28 -12.21 5.40 4.34
C THR A 28 -12.48 6.82 3.84
N ASN A 29 -12.09 7.83 4.63
CA ASN A 29 -12.11 9.24 4.18
C ASN A 29 -10.81 9.64 3.45
N LEU A 30 -9.90 8.70 3.20
CA LEU A 30 -8.63 8.98 2.55
C LEU A 30 -8.84 9.20 1.04
N PRO A 31 -8.14 10.17 0.41
CA PRO A 31 -8.18 10.33 -1.03
C PRO A 31 -7.72 9.05 -1.74
N ASP A 32 -8.41 8.67 -2.82
CA ASP A 32 -8.11 7.47 -3.63
C ASP A 32 -6.63 7.40 -4.07
N GLN A 33 -6.10 8.53 -4.54
CA GLN A 33 -4.69 8.65 -4.93
C GLN A 33 -3.73 8.39 -3.75
N LEU A 34 -4.09 8.75 -2.52
CA LEU A 34 -3.28 8.49 -1.31
C LEU A 34 -3.32 7.00 -0.94
N VAL A 35 -4.49 6.35 -1.05
CA VAL A 35 -4.64 4.91 -0.84
C VAL A 35 -3.75 4.13 -1.81
N HIS A 36 -3.78 4.48 -3.10
CA HIS A 36 -2.94 3.83 -4.11
C HIS A 36 -1.44 4.13 -3.95
N LEU A 37 -1.07 5.31 -3.43
CA LEU A 37 0.31 5.65 -3.07
C LEU A 37 0.84 4.71 -1.98
N VAL A 38 0.05 4.54 -0.91
CA VAL A 38 0.35 3.63 0.22
C VAL A 38 0.46 2.18 -0.26
N PHE A 39 -0.52 1.74 -1.06
CA PHE A 39 -0.53 0.40 -1.64
C PHE A 39 0.72 0.12 -2.49
N LEU A 40 1.11 1.06 -3.34
CA LEU A 40 2.32 0.94 -4.15
C LEU A 40 3.57 0.88 -3.26
N ARG A 41 3.72 1.78 -2.29
CA ARG A 41 4.92 1.82 -1.45
C ARG A 41 5.10 0.55 -0.63
N ALA A 42 4.05 0.07 0.04
CA ALA A 42 4.09 -1.20 0.78
C ALA A 42 4.44 -2.38 -0.15
N SER A 43 3.90 -2.38 -1.37
CA SER A 43 4.19 -3.42 -2.38
C SER A 43 5.63 -3.40 -2.88
N GLN A 44 6.23 -2.22 -3.01
CA GLN A 44 7.65 -2.06 -3.37
C GLN A 44 8.57 -2.60 -2.27
N ILE A 45 8.28 -2.31 -1.00
CA ILE A 45 9.04 -2.82 0.15
C ILE A 45 8.95 -4.35 0.20
N ASN A 46 7.74 -4.90 0.06
CA ASN A 46 7.51 -6.35 0.12
C ASN A 46 7.94 -7.10 -1.15
N GLY A 47 8.17 -6.42 -2.28
CA GLY A 47 8.53 -7.05 -3.55
C GLY A 47 7.38 -7.78 -4.26
N CYS A 48 6.12 -7.32 -4.12
CA CYS A 48 4.98 -7.91 -4.83
C CYS A 48 4.86 -7.36 -6.26
N ALA A 49 5.49 -8.00 -7.25
CA ALA A 49 5.46 -7.54 -8.66
C ALA A 49 4.04 -7.33 -9.22
N HIS A 50 3.10 -8.23 -8.91
CA HIS A 50 1.70 -8.09 -9.31
C HIS A 50 1.04 -6.82 -8.73
N CYS A 51 1.25 -6.58 -7.44
CA CYS A 51 0.67 -5.46 -6.72
C CYS A 51 1.31 -4.12 -7.16
N ILE A 52 2.64 -4.11 -7.36
CA ILE A 52 3.37 -2.97 -7.90
C ILE A 52 2.78 -2.54 -9.25
N ASP A 53 2.58 -3.49 -10.17
CA ASP A 53 2.05 -3.19 -11.50
C ASP A 53 0.62 -2.63 -11.46
N ILE A 54 -0.28 -3.24 -10.68
CA ILE A 54 -1.67 -2.77 -10.59
C ILE A 54 -1.73 -1.37 -9.99
N HIS A 55 -1.09 -1.13 -8.85
CA HIS A 55 -1.20 0.17 -8.18
C HIS A 55 -0.40 1.28 -8.88
N THR A 56 0.66 0.93 -9.63
CA THR A 56 1.28 1.88 -10.58
C THR A 56 0.27 2.33 -11.63
N ARG A 57 -0.50 1.40 -12.22
CA ARG A 57 -1.53 1.74 -13.22
C ARG A 57 -2.66 2.57 -12.63
N ASP A 58 -3.07 2.27 -11.40
CA ASP A 58 -4.13 3.01 -10.72
C ASP A 58 -3.71 4.46 -10.46
N LEU A 59 -2.47 4.69 -10.00
CA LEU A 59 -1.92 6.04 -9.84
C LEU A 59 -1.81 6.82 -11.16
N ILE A 60 -1.41 6.15 -12.25
CA ILE A 60 -1.40 6.77 -13.58
C ILE A 60 -2.81 7.18 -13.99
N LYS A 61 -3.81 6.30 -13.81
CA LYS A 61 -5.22 6.58 -14.12
C LYS A 61 -5.77 7.72 -13.26
N SER A 62 -5.32 7.85 -12.01
CA SER A 62 -5.70 8.95 -11.12
C SER A 62 -5.02 10.28 -11.46
N GLY A 63 -4.15 10.32 -12.47
CA GLY A 63 -3.45 11.53 -12.93
C GLY A 63 -2.12 11.82 -12.23
N MET A 64 -1.56 10.90 -11.44
CA MET A 64 -0.19 11.06 -10.92
C MET A 64 0.82 10.97 -12.07
N SER A 65 1.80 11.88 -12.11
CA SER A 65 2.84 11.84 -13.14
C SER A 65 3.74 10.61 -12.95
N VAL A 66 4.19 10.04 -14.07
CA VAL A 66 5.15 8.91 -14.06
C VAL A 66 6.43 9.32 -13.32
N ASP A 67 6.91 10.54 -13.51
CA ASP A 67 8.09 11.08 -12.83
C ASP A 67 7.97 11.01 -11.30
N LYS A 68 6.80 11.34 -10.74
CA LYS A 68 6.56 11.22 -9.29
C LYS A 68 6.49 9.75 -8.87
N ILE A 69 5.80 8.91 -9.65
CA ILE A 69 5.62 7.48 -9.34
C ILE A 69 6.96 6.75 -9.25
N VAL A 70 7.87 6.96 -10.21
CA VAL A 70 9.17 6.27 -10.23
C VAL A 70 10.08 6.68 -9.08
N LEU A 71 9.82 7.82 -8.44
CA LEU A 71 10.57 8.33 -7.29
C LEU A 71 9.99 7.91 -5.93
N ILE A 72 8.80 7.28 -5.89
CA ILE A 72 8.20 6.78 -4.63
C ILE A 72 9.16 5.89 -3.80
N PRO A 73 9.96 4.98 -4.38
CA PRO A 73 10.89 4.16 -3.59
C PRO A 73 11.94 4.95 -2.80
N VAL A 74 12.21 6.19 -3.22
CA VAL A 74 13.24 7.09 -2.71
C VAL A 74 12.66 8.47 -2.40
N TRP A 75 11.40 8.51 -1.97
CA TRP A 75 10.61 9.74 -1.83
C TRP A 75 11.25 10.79 -0.91
N GLU A 76 12.04 10.37 0.09
CA GLU A 76 12.75 11.27 1.01
C GLU A 76 13.75 12.17 0.27
N GLU A 77 14.50 11.61 -0.69
CA GLU A 77 15.46 12.36 -1.52
C GLU A 77 14.76 13.30 -2.53
N ALA A 78 13.48 13.04 -2.80
CA ALA A 78 12.64 13.83 -3.69
C ALA A 78 11.45 14.47 -2.96
N ALA A 79 11.62 14.79 -1.66
CA ALA A 79 10.54 15.21 -0.76
C ALA A 79 9.71 16.40 -1.29
N TYR A 80 10.32 17.28 -2.10
CA TYR A 80 9.65 18.43 -2.72
C TYR A 80 8.55 18.05 -3.73
N LEU A 81 8.51 16.81 -4.21
CA LEU A 81 7.45 16.30 -5.08
C LEU A 81 6.20 15.82 -4.32
N PHE A 82 6.30 15.66 -3.01
CA PHE A 82 5.27 15.08 -2.16
C PHE A 82 4.73 16.13 -1.19
N SER A 83 3.41 16.19 -1.02
CA SER A 83 2.77 17.00 0.01
C SER A 83 3.11 16.49 1.41
N GLU A 84 2.94 17.32 2.46
CA GLU A 84 3.13 16.87 3.85
C GLU A 84 2.29 15.63 4.18
N ARG A 85 1.07 15.57 3.65
CA ARG A 85 0.16 14.44 3.87
C ARG A 85 0.64 13.17 3.18
N GLU A 86 1.17 13.27 1.97
CA GLU A 86 1.78 12.12 1.27
C GLU A 86 3.06 11.66 1.97
N LYS A 87 3.91 12.58 2.42
CA LYS A 87 5.13 12.26 3.16
C LYS A 87 4.82 11.53 4.48
N ALA A 88 3.84 12.01 5.24
CA ALA A 88 3.40 11.35 6.46
C ALA A 88 2.81 9.95 6.18
N ALA A 89 2.02 9.80 5.11
CA ALA A 89 1.51 8.49 4.70
C ALA A 89 2.63 7.52 4.30
N LEU A 90 3.61 7.99 3.52
CA LEU A 90 4.74 7.20 3.06
C LEU A 90 5.61 6.76 4.24
N ALA A 91 5.98 7.68 5.14
CA ALA A 91 6.75 7.37 6.34
C ALA A 91 6.03 6.35 7.23
N TRP A 92 4.73 6.54 7.50
CA TRP A 92 3.96 5.58 8.29
C TRP A 92 3.82 4.22 7.58
N THR A 93 3.70 4.23 6.26
CA THR A 93 3.68 2.99 5.46
C THR A 93 4.98 2.22 5.58
N GLU A 94 6.12 2.90 5.52
CA GLU A 94 7.46 2.31 5.68
C GLU A 94 7.63 1.69 7.05
N GLU A 95 7.24 2.42 8.09
CA GLU A 95 7.29 2.04 9.49
C GLU A 95 6.47 0.77 9.73
N VAL A 96 5.18 0.79 9.38
CA VAL A 96 4.25 -0.33 9.66
C VAL A 96 4.52 -1.53 8.75
N THR A 97 4.97 -1.32 7.51
CA THR A 97 5.31 -2.45 6.63
C THR A 97 6.52 -3.23 7.16
N ARG A 98 7.47 -2.54 7.82
CA ARG A 98 8.65 -3.14 8.47
C ARG A 98 8.47 -3.32 9.98
N VAL A 99 7.24 -3.52 10.46
CA VAL A 99 6.93 -3.59 11.90
C VAL A 99 7.76 -4.62 12.69
N SER A 100 8.28 -5.67 12.05
CA SER A 100 9.19 -6.63 12.70
C SER A 100 10.57 -6.06 13.04
N GLU A 101 10.95 -4.95 12.41
CA GLU A 101 12.21 -4.23 12.58
C GLU A 101 12.01 -2.92 13.33
N THR A 102 10.97 -2.17 12.98
CA THR A 102 10.71 -0.82 13.48
C THR A 102 9.90 -0.80 14.77
N HIS A 103 9.07 -1.83 14.99
CA HIS A 103 8.13 -1.92 16.09
C HIS A 103 7.12 -0.75 16.20
N ALA A 104 6.95 0.05 15.13
CA ALA A 104 6.09 1.23 15.11
C ALA A 104 6.37 2.17 16.29
N SER A 105 7.54 2.80 16.24
CA SER A 105 8.03 3.72 17.27
C SER A 105 7.02 4.82 17.62
N ASP A 106 7.02 5.24 18.90
CA ASP A 106 6.16 6.32 19.39
C ASP A 106 6.39 7.63 18.61
N GLU A 107 7.63 7.88 18.16
CA GLU A 107 7.97 9.04 17.33
C GLU A 107 7.27 8.99 15.96
N ALA A 108 7.37 7.85 15.26
CA ALA A 108 6.70 7.68 13.97
C ALA A 108 5.16 7.75 14.10
N TYR A 109 4.63 7.14 15.18
CA TYR A 109 3.19 7.21 15.49
C TYR A 109 2.74 8.65 15.75
N ALA A 110 3.46 9.40 16.59
CA ALA A 110 3.14 10.79 16.90
C ALA A 110 3.23 11.70 15.66
N ALA A 111 4.24 11.50 14.81
CA ALA A 111 4.39 12.22 13.56
C ALA A 111 3.20 11.98 12.62
N ALA A 112 2.79 10.72 12.43
CA ALA A 112 1.62 10.38 11.62
C ALA A 112 0.32 10.93 12.23
N LEU A 113 0.14 10.79 13.54
CA LEU A 113 -1.03 11.29 14.26
C LEU A 113 -1.21 12.81 14.10
N SER A 114 -0.12 13.56 14.09
CA SER A 114 -0.16 15.02 13.93
C SER A 114 -0.76 15.49 12.60
N VAL A 115 -0.69 14.65 11.56
CA VAL A 115 -1.16 14.97 10.20
C VAL A 115 -2.54 14.40 9.90
N PHE A 116 -2.84 13.22 10.44
CA PHE A 116 -4.08 12.48 10.14
C PHE A 116 -5.14 12.57 11.24
N GLY A 117 -4.75 12.86 12.48
CA GLY A 117 -5.62 12.66 13.64
C GLY A 117 -6.01 11.19 13.82
N GLU A 118 -6.81 10.92 14.86
CA GLU A 118 -7.06 9.54 15.31
C GLU A 118 -7.78 8.69 14.26
N LYS A 119 -8.88 9.19 13.71
CA LYS A 119 -9.72 8.43 12.76
C LYS A 119 -8.95 8.08 11.49
N GLU A 120 -8.33 9.08 10.84
CA GLU A 120 -7.66 8.82 9.57
C GLU A 120 -6.37 8.03 9.76
N LEU A 121 -5.69 8.12 10.91
CA LEU A 121 -4.54 7.27 11.20
C LEU A 121 -4.94 5.80 11.34
N VAL A 122 -6.06 5.50 11.99
CA VAL A 122 -6.62 4.15 12.04
C VAL A 122 -6.98 3.66 10.63
N GLU A 123 -7.65 4.48 9.83
CA GLU A 123 -8.00 4.14 8.44
C GLU A 123 -6.75 3.90 7.58
N LEU A 124 -5.73 4.75 7.69
CA LEU A 124 -4.45 4.61 7.00
C LEU A 124 -3.75 3.31 7.41
N THR A 125 -3.78 2.96 8.69
CA THR A 125 -3.19 1.72 9.20
C THR A 125 -3.94 0.49 8.67
N ILE A 126 -5.27 0.55 8.55
CA ILE A 126 -6.08 -0.51 7.91
C ILE A 126 -5.71 -0.66 6.43
N VAL A 127 -5.50 0.45 5.70
CA VAL A 127 -5.02 0.44 4.31
C VAL A 127 -3.65 -0.26 4.22
N ILE A 128 -2.69 0.10 5.07
CA ILE A 128 -1.36 -0.52 5.09
C ILE A 128 -1.44 -2.01 5.41
N ALA A 129 -2.24 -2.41 6.41
CA ALA A 129 -2.43 -3.79 6.81
C ALA A 129 -3.07 -4.63 5.69
N THR A 130 -4.07 -4.05 5.01
CA THR A 130 -4.76 -4.67 3.87
C THR A 130 -3.77 -4.98 2.74
N MET A 131 -2.94 -4.01 2.37
CA MET A 131 -1.93 -4.23 1.33
C MET A 131 -0.88 -5.26 1.77
N ASN A 132 -0.44 -5.21 3.03
CA ASN A 132 0.51 -6.18 3.57
C ASN A 132 -0.03 -7.62 3.52
N ALA A 133 -1.33 -7.82 3.79
CA ALA A 133 -1.99 -9.12 3.64
C ALA A 133 -2.03 -9.57 2.17
N LEU A 134 -2.44 -8.68 1.26
CA LEU A 134 -2.52 -8.98 -0.18
C LEU A 134 -1.14 -9.22 -0.81
N ASN A 135 -0.09 -8.51 -0.40
CA ASN A 135 1.28 -8.76 -0.83
C ASN A 135 1.73 -10.18 -0.45
N ARG A 136 1.41 -10.63 0.77
CA ARG A 136 1.72 -12.00 1.23
C ARG A 136 1.04 -13.03 0.34
N MET A 137 -0.20 -12.79 -0.09
CA MET A 137 -0.89 -13.66 -1.05
C MET A 137 -0.25 -13.60 -2.44
N GLY A 138 -0.03 -12.41 -2.99
CA GLY A 138 0.54 -12.23 -4.32
C GLY A 138 1.92 -12.88 -4.48
N ILE A 139 2.80 -12.69 -3.50
CA ILE A 139 4.14 -13.26 -3.47
C ILE A 139 4.08 -14.77 -3.27
N SER A 140 3.35 -15.23 -2.25
CA SER A 140 3.29 -16.64 -1.87
C SER A 140 2.65 -17.50 -2.94
N PHE A 141 1.74 -16.96 -3.75
CA PHE A 141 1.08 -17.69 -4.84
C PHE A 141 1.58 -17.34 -6.25
N ARG A 142 2.66 -16.55 -6.38
CA ARG A 142 3.30 -16.19 -7.66
C ARG A 142 2.31 -15.59 -8.67
N MET A 143 1.48 -14.67 -8.19
CA MET A 143 0.61 -13.89 -9.07
C MET A 143 1.46 -13.09 -10.06
N LYS A 144 1.05 -13.08 -11.33
CA LYS A 144 1.78 -12.40 -12.41
C LYS A 144 1.28 -10.96 -12.57
N PRO A 145 2.17 -9.99 -12.84
CA PRO A 145 1.75 -8.67 -13.27
C PRO A 145 1.05 -8.74 -14.64
N LEU A 146 0.30 -7.69 -14.97
CA LEU A 146 -0.26 -7.41 -16.29
C LEU A 146 0.80 -6.85 -17.26
N ALA A 147 1.94 -6.39 -16.74
CA ALA A 147 3.09 -5.95 -17.51
C ALA A 147 3.50 -7.02 -18.55
N LYS A 148 3.78 -6.55 -19.77
CA LYS A 148 4.26 -7.37 -20.89
C LYS A 148 5.70 -6.97 -21.19
N ALA A 149 6.50 -7.96 -21.61
CA ALA A 149 7.83 -7.74 -22.17
C ALA A 149 7.74 -7.25 -23.62
#